data_AF-A0A3C0RAH3-F1
#
_entry.id   AF-A0A3C0RAH3-F1
#
_cell.length_a   1.000
_cell.length_b   1.000
_cell.length_c   1.000
_cell.angle_alpha   90.00
_cell.angle_beta   90.00
_cell.angle_gamma   90.00
#
_symmetry.space_group_name_H-M   'P 1'
#
loop_
_entity.id
_entity.type
_entity.pdbx_description
1 polymer ?
#
loop_
_entity_poly.entity_id
_entity_poly.type
_entity_poly.pdbx_seq_one_letter_code
_entity_poly.pdbx_strand_id
1 'polypeptide(L)'
;IANAAKPDLIDINYGCPVKQVACKGAGAALLQDIPKMVHMTSEIVKIADRPVTVKTRLGWDDQSKNIETVAERLQDVGIKALSIHGRTRAQLYKGHADWTLIGKVKNNPRIQIPIFGNGDIDSPEKALEYKNRYGVDGIMIG
;
A
#
# COMPACT_ATOMS: atom_id res chain seq x y z
N ILE A 1 -7.16 -11.32 19.38
CA ILE A 1 -6.86 -9.97 19.93
C ILE A 1 -7.57 -8.89 19.13
N ALA A 2 -7.31 -8.72 17.83
CA ALA A 2 -7.96 -7.68 17.01
C ALA A 2 -9.50 -7.72 17.05
N ASN A 3 -10.12 -8.90 16.92
CA ASN A 3 -11.59 -9.02 16.94
C ASN A 3 -12.22 -8.57 18.27
N ALA A 4 -11.51 -8.69 19.40
CA ALA A 4 -12.01 -8.25 20.69
C ALA A 4 -12.18 -6.72 20.77
N ALA A 5 -11.37 -5.97 20.01
CA ALA A 5 -11.48 -4.52 19.90
C ALA A 5 -12.60 -4.06 18.95
N LYS A 6 -13.26 -4.99 18.24
CA LYS A 6 -14.35 -4.72 17.28
C LYS A 6 -14.07 -3.58 16.29
N PRO A 7 -12.92 -3.58 15.58
CA PRO A 7 -12.64 -2.54 14.61
C PRO A 7 -13.56 -2.65 13.38
N ASP A 8 -13.73 -1.54 12.66
CA ASP A 8 -14.45 -1.54 11.38
C ASP A 8 -13.68 -2.31 10.29
N LEU A 9 -12.34 -2.25 10.33
CA LEU A 9 -11.43 -2.90 9.39
C LEU A 9 -10.09 -3.27 10.04
N ILE A 10 -9.30 -4.10 9.36
CA ILE A 10 -7.93 -4.46 9.74
C ILE A 10 -6.98 -3.98 8.63
N ASP A 11 -6.02 -3.11 8.95
CA ASP A 11 -5.00 -2.67 7.98
C ASP A 11 -3.65 -3.34 8.24
N ILE A 12 -3.03 -3.89 7.20
CA ILE A 12 -1.70 -4.49 7.28
C ILE A 12 -0.66 -3.48 6.78
N ASN A 13 0.35 -3.23 7.62
CA ASN A 13 1.44 -2.33 7.29
C ASN A 13 2.58 -3.06 6.55
N TYR A 14 2.70 -2.79 5.25
CA TYR A 14 3.86 -3.12 4.41
C TYR A 14 4.64 -1.87 3.96
N GLY A 15 4.42 -0.72 4.61
CA GLY A 15 5.03 0.56 4.24
C GLY A 15 6.10 1.06 5.20
N CYS A 16 6.19 0.53 6.43
CA CYS A 16 7.08 1.07 7.45
C CYS A 16 8.57 0.86 7.08
N PRO A 17 9.37 1.93 6.95
CA PRO A 17 10.75 1.81 6.49
C PRO A 17 11.77 1.69 7.64
N VAL A 18 11.35 1.91 8.88
CA VAL A 18 12.26 2.01 10.04
C VAL A 18 12.95 0.68 10.31
N LYS A 19 14.25 0.73 10.67
CA LYS A 19 15.09 -0.45 10.87
C LYS A 19 14.48 -1.43 11.89
N GLN A 20 13.87 -0.93 12.95
CA GLN A 20 13.28 -1.74 14.02
C GLN A 20 12.16 -2.67 13.55
N VAL A 21 11.49 -2.34 12.43
CA VAL A 21 10.45 -3.14 11.80
C VAL A 21 11.00 -3.88 10.57
N ALA A 22 11.66 -3.15 9.67
CA ALA A 22 12.17 -3.70 8.42
C ALA A 22 13.25 -4.78 8.63
N CYS A 23 14.20 -4.58 9.54
CA CYS A 23 15.25 -5.57 9.80
C CYS A 23 14.74 -6.83 10.52
N LYS A 24 13.49 -6.84 10.99
CA LYS A 24 12.81 -8.03 11.53
C LYS A 24 11.98 -8.78 10.47
N GLY A 25 12.06 -8.38 9.20
CA GLY A 25 11.31 -9.00 8.11
C GLY A 25 9.82 -8.61 8.08
N ALA A 26 9.48 -7.43 8.62
CA ALA A 26 8.13 -6.86 8.61
C ALA A 26 8.11 -5.50 7.91
N GLY A 27 6.92 -4.90 7.72
CA GLY A 27 6.80 -3.61 7.04
C GLY A 27 7.30 -3.69 5.60
N ALA A 28 8.03 -2.66 5.17
CA ALA A 28 8.50 -2.57 3.79
C ALA A 28 9.56 -3.63 3.41
N ALA A 29 10.10 -4.40 4.36
CA ALA A 29 11.01 -5.50 4.03
C ALA A 29 10.33 -6.61 3.21
N LEU A 30 9.02 -6.81 3.37
CA LEU A 30 8.29 -7.80 2.58
C LEU A 30 8.14 -7.42 1.10
N LEU A 31 8.46 -6.18 0.71
CA LEU A 31 8.55 -5.80 -0.70
C LEU A 31 9.71 -6.52 -1.42
N GLN A 32 10.63 -7.16 -0.68
CA GLN A 32 11.68 -8.02 -1.25
C GLN A 32 11.25 -9.48 -1.38
N ASP A 33 10.13 -9.88 -0.77
CA ASP A 33 9.62 -11.26 -0.76
C ASP A 33 8.09 -11.26 -0.92
N ILE A 34 7.65 -11.01 -2.16
CA ILE A 34 6.23 -10.99 -2.54
C ILE A 34 5.54 -12.32 -2.22
N PRO A 35 6.12 -13.52 -2.49
CA PRO A 35 5.49 -14.78 -2.11
C PRO A 35 5.15 -14.86 -0.62
N LYS A 36 6.06 -14.44 0.27
CA LYS A 36 5.79 -14.38 1.71
C LYS A 36 4.72 -13.35 2.05
N MET A 37 4.75 -12.16 1.46
CA MET A 37 3.71 -11.13 1.63
C MET A 37 2.31 -11.68 1.32
N VAL A 38 2.19 -12.35 0.17
CA VAL A 38 0.94 -12.96 -0.32
C VAL A 38 0.46 -14.05 0.62
N HIS A 39 1.35 -14.97 1.02
CA HIS A 39 1.01 -16.05 1.94
C HIS A 39 0.50 -15.50 3.27
N MET A 40 1.22 -14.56 3.89
CA MET A 40 0.81 -13.95 5.16
C MET A 40 -0.53 -13.21 5.03
N THR A 41 -0.73 -12.45 3.96
CA THR A 41 -1.97 -11.70 3.73
C THR A 41 -3.15 -12.66 3.55
N SER A 42 -2.98 -13.75 2.79
CA SER A 42 -3.99 -14.79 2.60
C SER A 42 -4.43 -15.40 3.93
N GLU A 43 -3.49 -15.76 4.81
CA GLU A 43 -3.84 -16.33 6.12
C GLU A 43 -4.61 -15.33 6.99
N ILE A 44 -4.26 -14.04 6.95
CA ILE A 44 -4.99 -12.99 7.67
C ILE A 44 -6.40 -12.82 7.10
N VAL A 45 -6.55 -12.74 5.77
CA VAL A 45 -7.86 -12.58 5.11
C VAL A 45 -8.79 -13.75 5.45
N LYS A 46 -8.28 -14.99 5.49
CA LYS A 46 -9.09 -16.18 5.83
C LYS A 46 -9.69 -16.15 7.24
N ILE A 47 -8.98 -15.57 8.20
CA ILE A 47 -9.40 -15.57 9.62
C ILE A 47 -10.03 -14.24 10.07
N ALA A 48 -9.95 -13.20 9.23
CA ALA A 48 -10.47 -11.89 9.55
C ALA A 48 -11.99 -11.85 9.35
N ASP A 49 -12.73 -11.58 10.43
CA ASP A 49 -14.18 -11.35 10.39
C ASP A 49 -14.54 -9.93 9.87
N ARG A 50 -13.55 -9.17 9.40
CA ARG A 50 -13.65 -7.75 9.00
C ARG A 50 -12.87 -7.50 7.72
N PRO A 51 -13.21 -6.46 6.93
CA PRO A 51 -12.44 -6.06 5.76
C PRO A 51 -10.96 -5.89 6.09
N VAL A 52 -10.10 -6.55 5.30
CA VAL A 52 -8.64 -6.39 5.40
C VAL A 52 -8.17 -5.43 4.33
N THR A 53 -7.43 -4.40 4.71
CA THR A 53 -6.78 -3.44 3.81
C THR A 53 -5.28 -3.50 3.96
N VAL A 54 -4.55 -2.94 2.99
CA VAL A 54 -3.09 -2.89 3.04
C VAL A 54 -2.61 -1.46 2.78
N LYS A 55 -1.60 -1.04 3.54
CA LYS A 55 -0.80 0.14 3.21
C LYS A 55 0.63 -0.23 2.88
N THR A 56 1.12 0.22 1.72
CA THR A 56 2.44 -0.12 1.20
C THR A 56 3.17 1.08 0.59
N ARG A 57 4.33 0.81 -0.02
CA ARG A 57 5.22 1.73 -0.75
C ARG A 57 5.39 1.26 -2.19
N LEU A 58 6.05 2.06 -3.02
CA LEU A 58 6.33 1.70 -4.43
C LEU A 58 7.21 0.46 -4.60
N GLY A 59 7.97 0.10 -3.57
CA GLY A 59 9.02 -0.91 -3.66
C GLY A 59 10.07 -0.76 -2.57
N TRP A 60 11.10 -1.59 -2.62
CA TRP A 60 12.21 -1.52 -1.66
C TRP A 60 13.15 -0.34 -1.96
N ASP A 61 13.55 -0.18 -3.21
CA ASP A 61 14.40 0.90 -3.71
C ASP A 61 14.06 1.20 -5.18
N ASP A 62 14.82 2.08 -5.83
CA ASP A 62 14.54 2.48 -7.22
C ASP A 62 14.79 1.39 -8.25
N GLN A 63 15.57 0.35 -7.90
CA GLN A 63 15.80 -0.83 -8.76
C GLN A 63 14.71 -1.89 -8.55
N SER A 64 13.92 -1.77 -7.48
CA SER A 64 12.91 -2.74 -7.08
C SER A 64 11.55 -2.08 -6.83
N LYS A 65 10.99 -1.43 -7.87
CA LYS A 65 9.63 -0.85 -7.87
C LYS A 65 8.62 -1.86 -8.40
N ASN A 66 8.12 -2.73 -7.53
CA ASN A 66 7.28 -3.88 -7.86
C ASN A 66 5.78 -3.68 -7.53
N ILE A 67 5.34 -2.42 -7.37
CA ILE A 67 4.00 -2.11 -6.88
C ILE A 67 2.85 -2.63 -7.74
N GLU A 68 3.00 -2.71 -9.07
CA GLU A 68 1.98 -3.27 -9.97
C GLU A 68 1.74 -4.76 -9.66
N THR A 69 2.82 -5.53 -9.57
CA THR A 69 2.77 -6.94 -9.15
C THR A 69 2.21 -7.10 -7.75
N VAL A 70 2.64 -6.26 -6.80
CA VAL A 70 2.14 -6.31 -5.41
C VAL A 70 0.63 -6.04 -5.38
N ALA A 71 0.14 -5.06 -6.13
CA ALA A 71 -1.27 -4.71 -6.15
C ALA A 71 -2.15 -5.84 -6.68
N GLU A 72 -1.77 -6.45 -7.82
CA GLU A 72 -2.51 -7.60 -8.37
C GLU A 72 -2.52 -8.77 -7.39
N ARG A 73 -1.35 -9.12 -6.84
CA ARG A 73 -1.21 -10.31 -5.98
C ARG A 73 -1.91 -10.15 -4.63
N LEU A 74 -1.94 -8.94 -4.07
CA LEU A 74 -2.69 -8.66 -2.85
C LEU A 74 -4.20 -8.65 -3.10
N GLN A 75 -4.64 -8.10 -4.23
CA GLN A 75 -6.05 -8.19 -4.63
C GLN A 75 -6.50 -9.64 -4.78
N ASP A 76 -5.69 -10.48 -5.44
CA ASP A 76 -6.01 -11.88 -5.70
C ASP A 76 -6.21 -12.69 -4.38
N VAL A 77 -5.61 -12.26 -3.27
CA VAL A 77 -5.84 -12.88 -1.94
C VAL A 77 -7.01 -12.26 -1.17
N GLY A 78 -7.67 -11.24 -1.71
CA GLY A 78 -8.96 -10.76 -1.22
C GLY A 78 -8.94 -9.53 -0.30
N ILE A 79 -7.86 -8.74 -0.29
CA ILE A 79 -7.88 -7.43 0.39
C ILE A 79 -8.97 -6.53 -0.21
N LYS A 80 -9.50 -5.61 0.58
CA LYS A 80 -10.64 -4.75 0.19
C LYS A 80 -10.25 -3.36 -0.26
N ALA A 81 -9.02 -2.93 0.00
CA ALA A 81 -8.45 -1.68 -0.52
C ALA A 81 -6.93 -1.68 -0.37
N LEU A 82 -6.25 -0.91 -1.23
CA LEU A 82 -4.81 -0.72 -1.18
C LEU A 82 -4.44 0.77 -1.12
N SER A 83 -3.67 1.14 -0.11
CA SER A 83 -3.08 2.48 0.03
C SER A 83 -1.60 2.45 -0.34
N ILE A 84 -1.18 3.33 -1.26
CA ILE A 84 0.19 3.34 -1.79
C ILE A 84 0.85 4.67 -1.48
N HIS A 85 1.94 4.63 -0.69
CA HIS A 85 2.81 5.78 -0.54
C HIS A 85 3.76 5.89 -1.73
N GLY A 86 3.81 7.04 -2.39
CA GLY A 86 4.59 7.31 -3.61
C GLY A 86 6.12 7.32 -3.44
N ARG A 87 6.67 6.71 -2.39
CA ARG A 87 8.12 6.51 -2.25
C ARG A 87 8.45 5.05 -2.08
N THR A 88 9.66 4.68 -2.45
CA THR A 88 10.27 3.40 -2.09
C THR A 88 10.64 3.39 -0.61
N ARG A 89 11.00 2.23 -0.06
CA ARG A 89 11.53 2.15 1.30
C ARG A 89 12.83 2.93 1.45
N ALA A 90 13.76 2.79 0.51
CA ALA A 90 15.11 3.38 0.58
C ALA A 90 15.09 4.91 0.63
N GLN A 91 14.11 5.53 -0.02
CA GLN A 91 13.92 6.99 0.03
C GLN A 91 13.54 7.51 1.42
N LEU A 92 13.00 6.66 2.32
CA LEU A 92 12.43 7.11 3.60
C LEU A 92 11.39 8.23 3.37
N TYR A 93 11.75 9.45 3.76
CA TYR A 93 11.01 10.70 3.56
C TYR A 93 11.77 11.73 2.70
N LYS A 94 12.88 11.32 2.07
CA LYS A 94 13.68 12.17 1.17
C LYS A 94 13.09 12.15 -0.23
N GLY A 95 13.44 13.17 -1.02
CA GLY A 95 12.94 13.32 -2.39
C GLY A 95 11.43 13.54 -2.44
N HIS A 96 10.85 13.36 -3.62
CA HIS A 96 9.41 13.56 -3.86
C HIS A 96 8.68 12.22 -4.01
N ALA A 97 7.42 12.19 -3.56
CA ALA A 97 6.53 11.09 -3.85
C ALA A 97 6.23 11.04 -5.36
N ASP A 98 6.57 9.92 -5.99
CA ASP A 98 6.24 9.56 -7.36
C ASP A 98 4.85 8.93 -7.41
N TRP A 99 3.88 9.71 -7.87
CA TRP A 99 2.49 9.29 -8.03
C TRP A 99 2.21 8.62 -9.38
N THR A 100 3.16 8.64 -10.31
CA THR A 100 2.96 8.06 -11.64
C THR A 100 2.67 6.56 -11.57
N LEU A 101 3.38 5.84 -10.70
CA LEU A 101 3.15 4.42 -10.47
C LEU A 101 1.84 4.14 -9.72
N ILE A 102 1.39 5.04 -8.85
CA ILE A 102 0.08 4.92 -8.19
C ILE A 102 -1.02 5.03 -9.25
N GLY A 103 -0.91 6.00 -10.15
CA GLY A 103 -1.81 6.14 -11.28
C GLY A 103 -1.78 4.94 -12.21
N LYS A 104 -0.61 4.35 -12.49
CA LYS A 104 -0.52 3.10 -13.27
C LYS A 104 -1.27 1.95 -12.63
N VAL A 105 -1.10 1.74 -11.32
CA VAL A 105 -1.83 0.70 -10.57
C VAL A 105 -3.33 0.94 -10.65
N LYS A 106 -3.80 2.16 -10.41
CA LYS A 106 -5.22 2.49 -10.46
C LYS A 106 -5.83 2.28 -11.85
N ASN A 107 -5.08 2.59 -12.91
CA ASN A 107 -5.54 2.43 -14.29
C ASN A 107 -5.28 1.03 -14.87
N ASN A 108 -4.71 0.11 -14.09
CA ASN A 108 -4.56 -1.29 -14.50
C ASN A 108 -5.95 -1.95 -14.57
N PRO A 109 -6.37 -2.49 -15.73
CA PRO A 109 -7.70 -3.07 -15.90
C PRO A 109 -7.97 -4.31 -15.03
N ARG A 110 -6.93 -4.96 -14.49
CA ARG A 110 -7.10 -6.05 -13.53
C ARG A 110 -7.48 -5.57 -12.14
N ILE A 111 -7.19 -4.33 -11.78
CA ILE A 111 -7.45 -3.79 -10.45
C ILE A 111 -8.92 -3.38 -10.35
N GLN A 112 -9.63 -4.02 -9.43
CA GLN A 112 -11.06 -3.85 -9.13
C GLN A 112 -11.29 -3.28 -7.72
N ILE A 113 -10.29 -3.39 -6.84
CA ILE A 113 -10.35 -2.81 -5.49
C ILE A 113 -10.03 -1.30 -5.52
N PRO A 114 -10.54 -0.52 -4.56
CA PRO A 114 -10.16 0.88 -4.40
C PRO A 114 -8.66 1.06 -4.14
N ILE A 115 -8.07 2.03 -4.84
CA ILE A 115 -6.66 2.45 -4.69
C ILE A 115 -6.61 3.86 -4.12
N PHE A 116 -5.89 4.02 -3.01
CA PHE A 116 -5.66 5.30 -2.35
C PHE A 116 -4.22 5.77 -2.54
N GLY A 117 -4.06 7.01 -2.98
CA GLY A 117 -2.74 7.65 -3.10
C GLY A 117 -2.29 8.33 -1.82
N ASN A 118 -1.00 8.30 -1.53
CA ASN A 118 -0.40 8.89 -0.33
C ASN A 118 1.00 9.45 -0.60
N GLY A 119 1.31 10.60 0.01
CA GLY A 119 2.63 11.22 -0.01
C GLY A 119 2.61 12.63 -0.60
N ASP A 120 3.21 13.57 0.13
CA ASP A 120 3.41 14.97 -0.27
C ASP A 120 2.12 15.74 -0.59
N ILE A 121 1.01 15.41 0.05
CA ILE A 121 -0.24 16.18 -0.05
C ILE A 121 -0.35 17.07 1.19
N ASP A 122 -0.30 18.38 0.98
CA ASP A 122 -0.24 19.42 2.03
C ASP A 122 -1.36 20.46 1.92
N SER A 123 -2.23 20.35 0.90
CA SER A 123 -3.41 21.19 0.77
C SER A 123 -4.60 20.44 0.13
N PRO A 124 -5.85 20.89 0.38
CA PRO A 124 -7.03 20.35 -0.29
C PRO A 124 -6.99 20.49 -1.82
N GLU A 125 -6.45 21.60 -2.34
CA GLU A 125 -6.31 21.86 -3.77
C GLU A 125 -5.40 20.83 -4.42
N LYS A 126 -4.25 20.55 -3.78
CA LYS A 126 -3.32 19.52 -4.23
C LYS A 126 -3.92 18.13 -4.15
N ALA A 127 -4.70 17.85 -3.09
CA ALA A 127 -5.42 16.57 -2.97
C ALA A 127 -6.40 16.37 -4.13
N LEU A 128 -7.18 17.41 -4.48
CA LEU A 128 -8.13 17.36 -5.60
C LEU A 128 -7.40 17.24 -6.95
N GLU A 129 -6.34 18.02 -7.16
CA GLU A 129 -5.49 17.95 -8.35
C GLU A 129 -4.95 16.54 -8.55
N TYR A 130 -4.35 15.95 -7.51
CA TYR A 130 -3.72 14.63 -7.60
C TYR A 130 -4.74 13.52 -7.75
N LYS A 131 -5.89 13.61 -7.08
CA LYS A 131 -7.01 12.68 -7.30
C LYS A 131 -7.42 12.66 -8.78
N ASN A 132 -7.62 13.83 -9.37
CA ASN A 132 -8.05 13.95 -10.77
C ASN A 132 -6.95 13.52 -11.75
N ARG A 133 -5.70 13.92 -11.48
CA ARG A 133 -4.55 13.66 -12.34
C ARG A 133 -4.17 12.17 -12.41
N TYR A 134 -4.24 11.47 -11.28
CA TYR A 134 -3.82 10.07 -11.18
C TYR A 134 -5.00 9.09 -11.14
N GLY A 135 -6.24 9.59 -11.06
CA GLY A 135 -7.47 8.79 -11.12
C GLY A 135 -7.76 7.95 -9.86
N VAL A 136 -7.03 8.19 -8.75
CA VAL A 136 -7.18 7.40 -7.52
C VAL A 136 -8.55 7.58 -6.86
N ASP A 137 -9.01 6.56 -6.16
CA ASP A 137 -10.34 6.56 -5.52
C ASP A 137 -10.38 7.46 -4.28
N GLY A 138 -9.23 7.65 -3.65
CA GLY A 138 -9.08 8.57 -2.53
C GLY A 138 -7.63 8.93 -2.24
N ILE A 139 -7.46 9.85 -1.29
CA ILE A 139 -6.19 10.38 -0.85
C ILE A 139 -6.04 10.13 0.65
N MET A 140 -4.89 9.60 1.07
CA MET A 140 -4.53 9.48 2.48
C MET A 140 -3.45 10.54 2.79
N ILE A 141 -3.69 11.34 3.82
CA ILE A 141 -2.83 12.44 4.27
C ILE A 141 -2.31 12.11 5.67
N GLY A 142 -1.03 12.39 5.94
CA GLY A 142 -0.37 12.17 7.23
C GLY A 142 1.12 12.46 7.19
#